data_AF-A0A527VYB6-F1
#
_entry.id   AF-A0A527VYB6-F1
#
_cell.length_a   1.000
_cell.length_b   1.000
_cell.length_c   1.000
_cell.angle_alpha   90.00
_cell.angle_beta   90.00
_cell.angle_gamma   90.00
#
_symmetry.space_group_name_H-M   'P 1'
#
loop_
_entity.id
_entity.type
_entity.pdbx_description
1 polymer ?
#
loop_
_entity_poly.entity_id
_entity_poly.type
_entity_poly.pdbx_seq_one_letter_code
_entity_poly.pdbx_strand_id
1 'polypeptide(L)'
;MTEAVIVGARSMPKRRRRRFTAAIAGQYLALVLTVALTVFPLVWLFLTSIRSSADIFSVPVHIIPETATLTQYVAVFAQYDTMGYVWNTVIVSVATVVLVHLLAIPCAYALSRFRMPGAMLIFGLLLIMRM
;
A
#
# COMPACT_ATOMS: atom_id res chain seq x y z
N MET A 1 54.32 7.57 44.91
CA MET A 1 54.06 6.12 44.83
C MET A 1 52.57 5.93 45.09
N THR A 2 51.73 5.94 44.03
CA THR A 2 51.15 4.74 43.37
C THR A 2 50.19 4.01 44.34
N GLU A 3 48.89 3.81 44.12
CA GLU A 3 48.21 3.36 42.89
C GLU A 3 46.70 3.73 42.83
N ALA A 4 46.26 3.99 41.60
CA ALA A 4 45.03 3.50 40.97
C ALA A 4 43.69 3.52 41.75
N VAL A 5 42.98 4.64 41.61
CA VAL A 5 41.51 4.65 41.61
C VAL A 5 41.02 3.95 40.33
N ILE A 6 40.77 2.64 40.42
CA ILE A 6 40.12 1.89 39.34
C ILE A 6 38.63 2.23 39.37
N VAL A 7 38.24 3.14 38.48
CA VAL A 7 36.84 3.39 38.12
C VAL A 7 36.28 2.10 37.52
N GLY A 8 35.43 1.42 38.28
CA GLY A 8 34.72 0.23 37.84
C GLY A 8 33.91 0.51 36.58
N ALA A 9 34.36 -0.03 35.45
CA ALA A 9 33.62 -0.02 34.20
C ALA A 9 32.27 -0.72 34.41
N ARG A 10 31.20 0.07 34.50
CA ARG A 10 29.82 -0.40 34.61
C ARG A 10 29.45 -1.06 33.27
N SER A 11 29.79 -2.35 33.11
CA SER A 11 29.45 -3.12 31.91
C SER A 11 27.93 -3.22 31.78
N MET A 12 27.37 -2.57 30.76
CA MET A 12 25.95 -2.68 30.47
C MET A 12 25.56 -4.13 30.14
N PRO A 13 24.41 -4.63 30.64
CA PRO A 13 24.06 -6.05 30.51
C PRO A 13 23.77 -6.43 29.05
N LYS A 14 24.61 -7.31 28.48
CA LYS A 14 24.54 -7.86 27.11
C LYS A 14 23.15 -8.44 26.73
N ARG A 15 22.33 -8.84 27.71
CA ARG A 15 21.01 -9.47 27.52
C ARG A 15 19.95 -8.53 26.91
N ARG A 16 20.05 -7.21 27.17
CA ARG A 16 19.12 -6.21 26.60
C ARG A 16 19.35 -6.00 25.09
N ARG A 17 20.60 -6.10 24.64
CA ARG A 17 21.00 -5.93 23.24
C ARG A 17 20.49 -7.06 22.35
N ARG A 18 20.51 -8.31 22.83
CA ARG A 18 20.06 -9.51 22.08
C ARG A 18 18.54 -9.54 21.83
N ARG A 19 17.72 -9.09 22.80
CA ARG A 19 16.26 -8.92 22.62
C ARG A 19 15.93 -7.83 21.60
N PHE A 20 16.71 -6.75 21.58
CA PHE A 20 16.52 -5.66 20.61
C PHE A 20 16.88 -6.08 19.18
N THR A 21 18.00 -6.78 18.99
CA THR A 21 18.38 -7.33 17.68
C THR A 21 17.40 -8.39 17.18
N ALA A 22 16.87 -9.24 18.07
CA ALA A 22 15.84 -10.23 17.70
C ALA A 22 14.50 -9.57 17.32
N ALA A 23 14.08 -8.51 18.02
CA ALA A 23 12.89 -7.74 17.67
C ALA A 23 13.05 -7.03 16.31
N ILE A 24 14.23 -6.47 16.04
CA ILE A 24 14.55 -5.85 14.75
C ILE A 24 14.55 -6.90 13.63
N ALA A 25 15.19 -8.05 13.84
CA ALA A 25 15.21 -9.14 12.86
C ALA A 25 13.78 -9.66 12.55
N GLY A 26 12.94 -9.79 13.57
CA GLY A 26 11.52 -10.14 13.40
C GLY A 26 10.74 -9.08 12.61
N GLN A 27 10.99 -7.80 12.86
CA GLN A 27 10.37 -6.70 12.12
C GLN A 27 10.80 -6.69 10.64
N TYR A 28 12.10 -6.86 10.35
CA TYR A 28 12.57 -6.95 8.96
C TYR A 28 12.01 -8.19 8.24
N LEU A 29 11.92 -9.33 8.93
CA LEU A 29 11.29 -10.52 8.36
C LEU A 29 9.82 -10.26 8.02
N ALA A 30 9.06 -9.64 8.93
CA ALA A 30 7.66 -9.28 8.70
C ALA A 30 7.50 -8.31 7.52
N LEU A 31 8.38 -7.31 7.40
CA LEU A 31 8.39 -6.38 6.27
C LEU A 31 8.67 -7.10 4.94
N VAL A 32 9.70 -7.94 4.89
CA VAL A 32 10.03 -8.72 3.68
C VAL A 32 8.87 -9.61 3.25
N LEU A 33 8.23 -10.28 4.21
CA LEU A 33 7.11 -11.17 3.94
C LEU A 33 5.87 -10.39 3.46
N THR A 34 5.60 -9.23 4.03
CA THR A 34 4.53 -8.32 3.59
C THR A 34 4.77 -7.81 2.17
N VAL A 35 6.00 -7.42 1.85
CA VAL A 35 6.38 -7.00 0.48
C VAL A 35 6.26 -8.17 -0.49
N ALA A 36 6.74 -9.35 -0.13
CA ALA A 36 6.64 -10.53 -0.99
C ALA A 36 5.18 -10.87 -1.31
N LEU A 37 4.29 -10.88 -0.31
CA LEU A 37 2.87 -11.18 -0.49
C LEU A 37 2.13 -10.12 -1.33
N THR A 38 2.51 -8.84 -1.23
CA THR A 38 1.87 -7.75 -1.99
C THR A 38 2.42 -7.62 -3.41
N VAL A 39 3.72 -7.85 -3.61
CA VAL A 39 4.38 -7.76 -4.92
C VAL A 39 4.12 -9.00 -5.77
N PHE A 40 3.98 -10.18 -5.16
CA PHE A 40 3.68 -11.42 -5.88
C PHE A 40 2.49 -11.32 -6.85
N PRO A 41 1.28 -10.89 -6.44
CA PRO A 41 0.15 -10.76 -7.36
C PRO A 41 0.37 -9.67 -8.42
N LEU A 42 1.14 -8.62 -8.13
CA LEU A 42 1.48 -7.59 -9.12
C LEU A 42 2.40 -8.14 -10.21
N VAL A 43 3.41 -8.91 -9.83
CA VAL A 43 4.31 -9.59 -10.78
C VAL A 43 3.54 -10.60 -11.61
N TRP A 44 2.65 -11.38 -10.98
CA TRP A 44 1.79 -12.32 -11.68
C TRP A 44 0.91 -11.60 -12.71
N LEU A 45 0.22 -10.52 -12.31
CA LEU A 45 -0.63 -9.71 -13.18
C LEU A 45 0.13 -9.13 -14.37
N PHE A 46 1.35 -8.64 -14.13
CA PHE A 46 2.19 -8.11 -15.20
C PHE A 46 2.58 -9.19 -16.21
N LEU A 47 3.00 -10.37 -15.72
CA LEU A 47 3.35 -11.51 -16.57
C LEU A 47 2.15 -12.00 -17.38
N THR A 48 0.94 -12.03 -16.81
CA THR A 48 -0.27 -12.40 -17.56
C THR A 48 -0.68 -11.34 -18.57
N SER A 49 -0.48 -10.05 -18.29
CA SER A 49 -0.89 -8.96 -19.17
C SER A 49 -0.09 -8.86 -20.47
N ILE A 50 1.08 -9.51 -20.55
CA ILE A 50 1.97 -9.49 -21.73
C ILE A 50 1.85 -10.80 -22.56
N ARG A 51 1.09 -11.80 -22.07
CA ARG A 51 0.93 -13.07 -22.78
C ARG A 51 0.15 -12.88 -24.08
N SER A 52 0.62 -13.52 -25.15
CA SER A 52 -0.10 -13.59 -26.42
C SER A 52 -1.41 -14.35 -26.30
N SER A 53 -2.45 -13.96 -27.05
CA SER A 53 -3.73 -14.69 -27.12
C SER A 53 -3.57 -16.15 -27.57
N ALA A 54 -2.51 -16.46 -28.33
CA ALA A 54 -2.18 -17.82 -28.76
C ALA A 54 -1.70 -18.70 -27.59
N ASP A 55 -0.99 -18.12 -26.62
CA ASP A 55 -0.49 -18.82 -25.41
C ASP A 55 -1.59 -19.08 -24.38
N ILE A 56 -2.73 -18.39 -24.48
CA ILE A 56 -3.91 -18.61 -23.62
C ILE A 56 -4.62 -19.92 -23.99
N PHE A 57 -4.57 -20.31 -25.27
CA PHE A 57 -5.20 -21.54 -25.78
C PHE A 57 -4.19 -22.67 -26.09
N SER A 58 -2.89 -22.43 -25.91
CA SER A 58 -1.86 -23.46 -26.10
C SER A 58 -1.84 -24.44 -24.93
N VAL A 59 -1.88 -25.74 -25.23
CA VAL A 59 -1.60 -26.83 -24.29
C VAL A 59 -0.15 -27.25 -24.52
N PRO A 60 0.78 -27.18 -23.55
CA PRO A 60 0.59 -26.95 -22.11
C PRO A 60 0.69 -25.47 -21.65
N VAL A 61 0.13 -25.19 -20.47
CA VAL A 61 0.15 -23.86 -19.83
C VAL A 61 1.55 -23.55 -19.30
N HIS A 62 2.30 -22.69 -19.98
CA HIS A 62 3.62 -22.23 -19.53
C HIS A 62 3.49 -21.08 -18.52
N ILE A 63 4.28 -21.13 -17.44
CA ILE A 63 4.32 -20.08 -16.41
C ILE A 63 5.02 -18.82 -16.95
N ILE A 64 5.93 -18.98 -17.91
CA ILE A 64 6.65 -17.90 -18.59
C ILE A 64 6.19 -17.91 -20.06
N PRO A 65 5.60 -16.83 -20.59
CA PRO A 65 5.18 -16.78 -21.99
C PRO A 65 6.37 -16.91 -22.93
N GLU A 66 6.25 -17.76 -23.95
CA GLU A 66 7.25 -17.89 -25.00
C GLU A 66 7.22 -16.67 -25.95
N THR A 67 6.05 -16.04 -26.07
CA THR A 67 5.85 -14.85 -26.91
C THR A 67 5.25 -13.69 -26.10
N ALA A 68 6.12 -12.77 -25.67
CA ALA A 68 5.69 -11.48 -25.13
C ALA A 68 5.16 -10.60 -26.28
N THR A 69 3.87 -10.25 -26.27
CA THR A 69 3.27 -9.42 -27.34
C THR A 69 2.45 -8.28 -26.77
N LEU A 70 2.48 -7.13 -27.47
CA LEU A 70 1.67 -5.95 -27.12
C LEU A 70 0.34 -5.88 -27.89
N THR A 71 0.04 -6.92 -28.68
CA THR A 71 -1.14 -6.96 -29.56
C THR A 71 -2.45 -6.85 -28.79
N GLN A 72 -2.52 -7.42 -27.57
CA GLN A 72 -3.71 -7.32 -26.73
C GLN A 72 -3.97 -5.88 -26.26
N TYR A 73 -2.93 -5.12 -25.93
CA TYR A 73 -3.09 -3.71 -25.58
C TYR A 73 -3.64 -2.90 -26.76
N VAL A 74 -3.07 -3.08 -27.95
CA VAL A 74 -3.54 -2.39 -29.17
C VAL A 74 -4.99 -2.78 -29.50
N ALA A 75 -5.34 -4.05 -29.36
CA ALA A 75 -6.70 -4.53 -29.60
C ALA A 75 -7.71 -3.88 -28.64
N VAL A 76 -7.38 -3.69 -27.35
CA VAL A 76 -8.26 -3.04 -26.38
C VAL A 76 -8.53 -1.58 -26.74
N PHE A 77 -7.50 -0.84 -27.16
CA PHE A 77 -7.67 0.55 -27.60
C PHE A 77 -8.37 0.69 -28.96
N ALA A 78 -8.31 -0.32 -29.82
CA ALA A 78 -8.95 -0.31 -31.14
C ALA A 78 -10.40 -0.80 -31.12
N GLN A 79 -10.73 -1.77 -30.26
CA GLN A 79 -12.06 -2.41 -30.20
C GLN A 79 -13.00 -1.77 -29.19
N TYR A 80 -12.47 -1.14 -28.14
CA TYR A 80 -13.25 -0.51 -27.08
C TYR A 80 -12.94 0.98 -26.99
N ASP A 81 -13.92 1.79 -26.57
CA ASP A 81 -13.72 3.20 -26.21
C ASP A 81 -13.01 3.33 -24.84
N THR A 82 -11.83 2.73 -24.78
CA THR A 82 -10.97 2.70 -23.59
C THR A 82 -10.64 4.12 -23.13
N MET A 83 -10.45 5.04 -24.07
CA MET A 83 -10.15 6.44 -23.74
C MET A 83 -11.37 7.16 -23.14
N GLY A 84 -12.58 6.92 -23.65
CA GLY A 84 -13.81 7.43 -23.05
C GLY A 84 -14.03 6.92 -21.62
N TYR A 85 -13.79 5.63 -21.37
CA TYR A 85 -13.88 5.09 -20.01
C TYR A 85 -12.86 5.71 -19.05
N VAL A 86 -11.61 5.87 -19.50
CA VAL A 86 -10.58 6.55 -18.72
C VAL A 86 -11.01 7.98 -18.38
N TRP A 87 -11.48 8.74 -19.37
CA TRP A 87 -11.92 10.13 -19.14
C TRP A 87 -13.13 10.22 -18.21
N ASN A 88 -14.11 9.34 -18.36
CA ASN A 88 -15.27 9.29 -17.47
C ASN A 88 -14.83 9.05 -16.01
N THR A 89 -13.93 8.10 -15.76
CA THR A 89 -13.42 7.85 -14.41
C THR A 89 -12.61 9.02 -13.88
N VAL A 90 -11.77 9.65 -14.70
CA VAL A 90 -10.99 10.83 -14.28
C VAL A 90 -11.92 11.97 -13.89
N ILE A 91 -12.91 12.30 -14.71
CA ILE A 91 -13.85 13.38 -14.46
C ILE A 91 -14.65 13.09 -13.19
N VAL A 92 -15.21 11.88 -13.06
CA VAL A 92 -16.02 11.49 -11.89
C VAL A 92 -15.16 11.49 -10.62
N SER A 93 -13.94 10.97 -10.66
CA SER A 93 -13.06 10.91 -9.49
C SER A 93 -12.64 12.31 -9.04
N VAL A 94 -12.23 13.18 -9.97
CA VAL A 94 -11.84 14.56 -9.65
C VAL A 94 -13.03 15.36 -9.12
N ALA A 95 -14.18 15.28 -9.79
CA ALA A 95 -15.40 15.94 -9.34
C ALA A 95 -15.79 15.48 -7.93
N THR A 96 -15.72 14.18 -7.66
CA THR A 96 -16.01 13.62 -6.33
C THR A 96 -15.03 14.14 -5.28
N VAL A 97 -13.72 14.14 -5.57
CA VAL A 97 -12.70 14.65 -4.62
C VAL A 97 -12.97 16.12 -4.28
N VAL A 98 -13.23 16.94 -5.29
CA VAL A 98 -13.49 18.38 -5.11
C VAL A 98 -14.76 18.59 -4.28
N LEU A 99 -15.88 17.97 -4.67
CA LEU A 99 -17.15 18.13 -3.97
C LEU A 99 -17.07 17.63 -2.52
N VAL A 100 -16.44 16.47 -2.30
CA VAL A 100 -16.24 15.92 -0.95
C VAL A 100 -15.36 16.85 -0.12
N HIS A 101 -14.26 17.39 -0.66
CA HIS A 101 -13.40 18.31 0.10
C HIS A 101 -14.10 19.62 0.44
N LEU A 102 -14.86 20.18 -0.49
CA LEU A 102 -15.62 21.42 -0.25
C LEU A 102 -16.60 21.28 0.92
N LEU A 103 -17.16 20.08 1.14
CA LEU A 103 -18.05 19.79 2.26
C LEU A 103 -17.30 19.33 3.51
N ALA A 104 -16.25 18.51 3.35
CA ALA A 104 -15.51 17.91 4.45
C ALA A 104 -14.64 18.93 5.20
N ILE A 105 -14.01 19.88 4.50
CA ILE A 105 -13.16 20.91 5.13
C ILE A 105 -13.95 21.78 6.14
N PRO A 106 -15.09 22.41 5.79
CA PRO A 106 -15.85 23.19 6.75
C PRO A 106 -16.45 22.32 7.85
N CYS A 107 -16.85 21.07 7.56
CA CYS A 107 -17.33 20.13 8.57
C CYS A 107 -16.23 19.80 9.60
N ALA A 108 -15.03 19.47 9.14
CA ALA A 108 -13.87 19.20 9.99
C ALA A 108 -13.43 20.44 10.78
N TYR A 109 -13.49 21.63 10.16
CA TYR A 109 -13.20 22.88 10.84
C TYR A 109 -14.21 23.17 11.95
N ALA A 110 -15.50 22.99 11.68
CA ALA A 110 -16.54 23.21 12.67
C ALA A 110 -16.41 22.24 13.85
N LEU A 111 -16.13 20.97 13.57
CA LEU A 111 -15.95 19.94 14.60
C LEU A 111 -14.68 20.12 15.44
N SER A 112 -13.61 20.67 14.86
CA SER A 112 -12.34 20.91 15.57
C SER A 112 -12.34 22.20 16.40
N ARG A 113 -13.01 23.26 15.93
CA ARG A 113 -12.98 24.57 16.60
C ARG A 113 -14.17 24.84 17.51
N PHE A 114 -15.37 24.32 17.19
CA PHE A 114 -16.54 24.50 18.04
C PHE A 114 -16.71 23.36 19.03
N ARG A 115 -17.01 23.68 20.29
CA ARG A 115 -17.41 22.71 21.31
C ARG A 115 -18.87 22.31 21.08
N MET A 116 -19.09 21.42 20.10
CA MET A 116 -20.43 20.91 19.78
C MET A 116 -20.86 19.83 20.79
N PRO A 117 -22.04 19.95 21.41
CA PRO A 117 -22.61 18.84 22.19
C PRO A 117 -22.88 17.66 21.25
N GLY A 118 -22.31 16.48 21.56
CA GLY A 118 -22.39 15.29 20.70
C GLY A 118 -21.23 15.07 19.74
N ALA A 119 -20.17 15.89 19.78
CA ALA A 119 -18.99 15.75 18.91
C ALA A 119 -18.33 14.36 18.96
N MET A 120 -18.37 13.68 20.12
CA MET A 120 -17.82 12.34 20.29
C MET A 120 -18.62 11.25 19.53
N LEU A 121 -19.95 11.40 19.47
CA LEU A 121 -20.83 10.51 18.71
C LEU A 121 -20.60 10.68 17.20
N ILE A 122 -20.49 11.95 16.75
CA ILE A 122 -20.21 12.29 15.35
C ILE A 122 -18.83 11.74 14.94
N PHE A 123 -17.80 11.91 15.78
CA PHE A 123 -16.48 11.31 15.56
C PHE A 123 -16.55 9.78 15.46
N GLY A 124 -17.28 9.11 16.38
CA GLY A 124 -17.44 7.66 16.35
C GLY A 124 -18.12 7.15 15.07
N LEU A 125 -19.20 7.81 14.65
CA LEU A 125 -19.90 7.48 13.40
C LEU A 125 -19.01 7.67 12.16
N LEU A 126 -18.25 8.77 12.10
CA LEU A 126 -17.32 9.02 10.99
C LEU A 126 -16.22 7.96 10.91
N LEU A 127 -15.70 7.50 12.04
CA LEU A 127 -14.69 6.45 12.09
C LEU A 127 -15.24 5.09 11.64
N ILE A 128 -16.47 4.75 12.03
CA ILE A 128 -17.12 3.49 11.61
C ILE A 128 -17.43 3.51 10.12
N MET A 129 -17.84 4.64 9.55
CA MET A 129 -18.19 4.75 8.13
C MET A 129 -16.98 4.66 7.18
N ARG A 130 -15.77 4.99 7.67
CA ARG A 130 -14.53 5.09 6.88
C ARG A 130 -13.58 3.89 7.04
N MET A 131 -13.88 2.97 7.96
CA MET A 131 -13.25 1.65 8.10
C MET A 131 -13.88 0.65 7.13
#